data_AF-A0A352BGD6-F1
#
_entry.id   AF-A0A352BGD6-F1
#
_cell.length_a   1.000
_cell.length_b   1.000
_cell.length_c   1.000
_cell.angle_alpha   90.00
_cell.angle_beta   90.00
_cell.angle_gamma   90.00
#
_symmetry.space_group_name_H-M   'P 1'
#
loop_
_entity.id
_entity.type
_entity.pdbx_description
1 polymer ?
#
loop_
_entity_poly.entity_id
_entity_poly.type
_entity_poly.pdbx_seq_one_letter_code
_entity_poly.pdbx_strand_id
1 'polypeptide(L)'
;MEKILEYINKNSGNKFKDLLLFDAVYSKTNDDINLTFKYPKELKFSSEEKNQLKELCSQYFGNLVHSVLVNLKVNTISMIEFKDDVKRIIKSKPELAIVTENDISFDFENDTTIVSINYPKNALSESVIPQISQELAEQIGQELNANCNINFNQVEVSNDNILELRKEKIIEDNKIYEAMLDAQVVKISNIQPIVGEIKSDTAIIAGCLGGEFNATVVGVITDFTQRETKPKQTENAVEEDKEKKQTKTFYTFTLTHNADTTRCVWFPLKNVEVPQIELNRAVVVEGTVSEFKGEKSVKVKSFAYCNFEEPKEVWRSAPSEYRFVKPEKYESFEQASLFAVEKKTDKEYLLNNTFVVYDLETTGISFDHCKIIDIGAFK
;
A
#
# COMPACT_ATOMS: atom_id res chain seq x y z
N MET A 1 25.35 -6.58 29.77
CA MET A 1 24.96 -5.23 29.30
C MET A 1 23.97 -4.59 30.26
N GLU A 2 22.88 -5.26 30.66
CA GLU A 2 21.86 -4.77 31.63
C GLU A 2 22.41 -4.15 32.94
N LYS A 3 23.43 -4.77 33.55
CA LYS A 3 23.98 -4.33 34.84
C LYS A 3 24.54 -2.89 34.85
N ILE A 4 24.99 -2.36 33.70
CA ILE A 4 25.49 -0.97 33.64
C ILE A 4 24.35 0.04 33.58
N LEU A 5 23.28 -0.25 32.84
CA LEU A 5 22.11 0.63 32.74
C LEU A 5 21.38 0.69 34.09
N GLU A 6 21.22 -0.44 34.78
CA GLU A 6 20.69 -0.48 36.15
C GLU A 6 21.54 0.37 37.10
N TYR A 7 22.86 0.26 37.03
CA TYR A 7 23.77 1.06 37.84
C TYR A 7 23.62 2.56 37.54
N ILE A 8 23.60 2.94 36.25
CA ILE A 8 23.45 4.35 35.83
C ILE A 8 22.11 4.90 36.32
N ASN A 9 21.00 4.17 36.13
CA ASN A 9 19.67 4.63 36.51
C ASN A 9 19.52 4.77 38.03
N LYS A 10 20.04 3.81 38.80
CA LYS A 10 20.06 3.87 40.26
C LYS A 10 20.86 5.07 40.78
N ASN A 11 22.03 5.33 40.22
CA ASN A 11 22.93 6.38 40.69
C ASN A 11 22.67 7.77 40.07
N SER A 12 21.77 7.86 39.08
CA SER A 12 21.33 9.13 38.48
C SER A 12 19.90 9.53 38.85
N GLY A 13 19.20 8.74 39.67
CA GLY A 13 17.79 8.99 39.99
C GLY A 13 16.86 8.83 38.78
N ASN A 14 17.11 7.84 37.94
CA ASN A 14 16.39 7.55 36.69
C ASN A 14 16.48 8.66 35.61
N LYS A 15 17.47 9.54 35.70
CA LYS A 15 17.68 10.62 34.72
C LYS A 15 18.01 10.12 33.31
N PHE A 16 18.61 8.93 33.21
CA PHE A 16 19.01 8.30 31.96
C PHE A 16 18.17 7.05 31.62
N LYS A 17 16.97 6.93 32.19
CA LYS A 17 16.12 5.74 32.04
C LYS A 17 15.73 5.44 30.58
N ASP A 18 15.72 6.48 29.74
CA ASP A 18 15.34 6.40 28.33
C ASP A 18 16.56 6.16 27.41
N LEU A 19 17.75 5.89 27.97
CA LEU A 19 18.93 5.46 27.22
C LEU A 19 18.88 3.95 26.95
N LEU A 20 19.19 3.58 25.72
CA LEU A 20 19.42 2.20 25.32
C LEU A 20 20.91 2.00 25.05
N LEU A 21 21.54 0.97 25.62
CA LEU A 21 22.92 0.64 25.29
C LEU A 21 22.93 -0.11 23.95
N PHE A 22 23.39 0.56 22.90
CA PHE A 22 23.38 0.02 21.53
C PHE A 22 24.59 -0.85 21.22
N ASP A 23 25.76 -0.46 21.71
CA ASP A 23 27.00 -1.18 21.43
C ASP A 23 28.03 -0.97 22.56
N ALA A 24 28.88 -1.96 22.78
CA ALA A 24 29.96 -1.93 23.76
C ALA A 24 31.20 -2.65 23.20
N VAL A 25 32.17 -1.87 22.72
CA VAL A 25 33.37 -2.39 22.06
C VAL A 25 34.58 -2.20 22.97
N TYR A 26 35.21 -3.31 23.36
CA TYR A 26 36.45 -3.29 24.14
C TYR A 26 37.67 -3.42 23.22
N SER A 27 38.61 -2.48 23.32
CA SER A 27 39.90 -2.53 22.65
C SER A 27 40.96 -3.11 23.57
N LYS A 28 41.43 -4.32 23.27
CA LYS A 28 42.56 -4.94 23.97
C LYS A 28 43.85 -4.14 23.85
N THR A 29 44.02 -3.41 22.75
CA THR A 29 45.26 -2.67 22.46
C THR A 29 45.40 -1.41 23.31
N ASN A 30 44.30 -0.70 23.54
CA ASN A 30 44.28 0.54 24.31
C ASN A 30 43.76 0.33 25.74
N ASP A 31 43.30 -0.88 26.05
CA ASP A 31 42.59 -1.23 27.27
C ASP A 31 41.41 -0.27 27.57
N ASP A 32 40.69 0.10 26.52
CA ASP A 32 39.54 1.00 26.59
C ASP A 32 38.23 0.30 26.21
N ILE A 33 37.12 0.78 26.76
CA ILE A 33 35.79 0.35 26.36
C ILE A 33 35.00 1.53 25.80
N ASN A 34 34.45 1.34 24.61
CA ASN A 34 33.62 2.32 23.94
C ASN A 34 32.15 1.88 24.00
N LEU A 35 31.35 2.64 24.75
CA LEU A 35 29.92 2.44 24.92
C LEU A 35 29.17 3.40 24.01
N THR A 36 28.29 2.87 23.17
CA THR A 36 27.37 3.68 22.37
C THR A 36 25.98 3.55 22.93
N PHE A 37 25.40 4.66 23.37
CA PHE A 37 24.01 4.73 23.82
C PHE A 37 23.13 5.40 22.75
N LYS A 38 21.94 4.87 22.55
CA LYS A 38 20.87 5.48 21.76
C LYS A 38 19.87 6.19 22.67
N TYR A 39 19.34 7.31 22.21
CA TYR A 39 18.35 8.09 22.95
C TYR A 39 17.29 8.72 22.02
N PRO A 40 16.04 8.90 22.49
CA PRO A 40 14.98 9.55 21.71
C PRO A 40 15.38 10.95 21.19
N LYS A 41 14.90 11.33 20.00
CA LYS A 41 15.23 12.60 19.34
C LYS A 41 14.77 13.83 20.13
N GLU A 42 13.76 13.68 20.95
CA GLU A 42 13.15 14.71 21.78
C GLU A 42 14.01 15.04 23.01
N LEU A 43 14.87 14.11 23.43
CA LEU A 43 15.79 14.30 24.54
C LEU A 43 17.01 15.09 24.09
N LYS A 44 17.33 16.15 24.83
CA LYS A 44 18.56 16.91 24.67
C LYS A 44 19.38 16.80 25.93
N PHE A 45 20.55 16.18 25.83
CA PHE A 45 21.51 16.17 26.92
C PHE A 45 22.38 17.43 26.87
N SER A 46 22.37 18.18 27.97
CA SER A 46 23.35 19.23 28.24
C SER A 46 24.78 18.64 28.34
N SER A 47 25.80 19.49 28.22
CA SER A 47 27.19 19.07 28.37
C SER A 47 27.46 18.46 29.75
N GLU A 48 26.79 18.97 30.79
CA GLU A 48 26.92 18.50 32.17
C GLU A 48 26.32 17.11 32.36
N GLU A 49 25.19 16.82 31.71
CA GLU A 49 24.58 15.48 31.70
C GLU A 49 25.42 14.45 30.96
N LYS A 50 26.04 14.84 29.84
CA LYS A 50 26.96 13.95 29.12
C LYS A 50 28.18 13.61 29.96
N ASN A 51 28.71 14.57 30.70
CA ASN A 51 29.82 14.35 31.63
C ASN A 51 29.42 13.45 32.79
N GLN A 52 28.24 13.70 33.39
CA GLN A 52 27.70 12.86 34.46
C GLN A 52 27.53 11.40 34.00
N LEU A 53 27.00 11.17 32.79
CA LEU A 53 26.88 9.82 32.22
C LEU A 53 28.25 9.15 32.05
N LYS A 54 29.25 9.90 31.56
CA LYS A 54 30.61 9.38 31.39
C LYS A 54 31.27 9.02 32.73
N GLU A 55 31.06 9.82 33.77
CA GLU A 55 31.54 9.52 35.12
C GLU A 55 30.90 8.26 35.68
N LEU A 56 29.57 8.11 35.56
CA LEU A 56 28.86 6.92 36.01
C LEU A 56 29.35 5.65 35.29
N CYS A 57 29.55 5.71 33.97
CA CYS A 57 30.13 4.60 33.22
C CYS A 57 31.56 4.28 33.69
N SER A 58 32.38 5.30 33.95
CA SER A 58 33.75 5.13 34.44
C SER A 58 33.79 4.50 35.84
N GLN A 59 32.88 4.93 36.74
CA GLN A 59 32.75 4.37 38.08
C GLN A 59 32.31 2.90 38.04
N TYR A 60 31.42 2.54 37.11
CA TYR A 60 30.96 1.16 36.97
C TYR A 60 32.09 0.18 36.61
N PHE A 61 32.94 0.56 35.65
CA PHE A 61 34.09 -0.29 35.28
C PHE A 61 35.27 -0.16 36.24
N GLY A 62 35.39 0.96 36.96
CA GLY A 62 36.47 1.17 37.92
C GLY A 62 37.85 0.97 37.29
N ASN A 63 38.68 0.14 37.92
CA ASN A 63 40.04 -0.17 37.46
C ASN A 63 40.10 -1.35 36.47
N LEU A 64 38.96 -1.84 35.96
CA LEU A 64 38.92 -2.97 35.03
C LEU A 64 39.38 -2.59 33.61
N VAL A 65 39.37 -1.30 33.28
CA VAL A 65 39.79 -0.75 31.99
C VAL A 65 40.54 0.56 32.22
N HIS A 66 41.49 0.89 31.36
CA HIS A 66 42.23 2.15 31.41
C HIS A 66 41.33 3.37 31.16
N SER A 67 40.38 3.27 30.22
CA SER A 67 39.46 4.38 29.94
C SER A 67 38.09 3.93 29.42
N VAL A 68 37.08 4.75 29.70
CA VAL A 68 35.70 4.55 29.22
C VAL A 68 35.31 5.70 28.29
N LEU A 69 34.98 5.35 27.05
CA LEU A 69 34.47 6.26 26.03
C LEU A 69 32.95 6.09 25.95
N VAL A 70 32.23 7.21 25.87
CA VAL A 70 30.76 7.22 25.80
C VAL A 70 30.33 8.02 24.57
N ASN A 71 29.63 7.35 23.66
CA ASN A 71 29.05 7.93 22.46
C ASN A 71 27.53 7.95 22.57
N LEU A 72 26.91 9.06 22.17
CA LEU A 72 25.45 9.24 22.21
C LEU A 72 24.94 9.42 20.78
N LYS A 73 24.08 8.51 20.33
CA LYS A 73 23.42 8.56 19.02
C LYS A 73 21.92 8.79 19.18
N VAL A 74 21.36 9.74 18.44
CA VAL A 74 19.91 9.93 18.39
C VAL A 74 19.28 8.70 17.73
N ASN A 75 18.24 8.13 18.34
CA ASN A 75 17.38 7.16 17.70
C ASN A 75 16.48 7.91 16.71
N THR A 76 16.56 7.58 15.42
CA THR A 76 15.91 8.33 14.34
C THR A 76 14.41 8.06 14.21
N ILE A 77 13.86 7.10 14.95
CA ILE A 77 12.44 6.73 15.00
C ILE A 77 11.93 7.04 16.41
N SER A 78 10.88 7.85 16.53
CA SER A 78 10.25 8.14 17.83
C SER A 78 9.53 6.89 18.36
N MET A 79 9.36 6.77 19.69
CA MET A 79 8.64 5.64 20.28
C MET A 79 7.17 5.55 19.83
N ILE A 80 6.59 6.67 19.42
CA ILE A 80 5.23 6.73 18.87
C ILE A 80 5.23 6.10 17.48
N GLU A 81 6.13 6.55 16.59
CA GLU A 81 6.30 5.98 15.24
C GLU A 81 6.63 4.49 15.28
N PHE A 82 7.49 4.05 16.22
CA PHE A 82 7.81 2.63 16.40
C PHE A 82 6.57 1.80 16.75
N LYS A 83 5.76 2.25 17.72
CA LYS A 83 4.53 1.55 18.10
C LYS A 83 3.53 1.50 16.95
N ASP A 84 3.41 2.59 16.20
CA ASP A 84 2.52 2.67 15.05
C ASP A 84 2.98 1.75 13.90
N ASP A 85 4.29 1.65 13.67
CA ASP A 85 4.87 0.69 12.72
C ASP A 85 4.68 -0.76 13.15
N VAL A 86 4.88 -1.09 14.43
CA VAL A 86 4.60 -2.45 14.93
C VAL A 86 3.12 -2.78 14.80
N LYS A 87 2.21 -1.86 15.15
CA LYS A 87 0.76 -2.05 14.94
C LYS A 87 0.44 -2.26 13.45
N ARG A 88 1.06 -1.49 12.55
CA ARG A 88 0.90 -1.63 11.09
C ARG A 88 1.34 -3.01 10.61
N ILE A 89 2.49 -3.51 11.08
CA ILE A 89 2.98 -4.86 10.77
C ILE A 89 2.01 -5.93 11.28
N ILE A 90 1.53 -5.82 12.52
CA ILE A 90 0.57 -6.77 13.10
C ILE A 90 -0.74 -6.80 12.29
N LYS A 91 -1.27 -5.63 11.94
CA LYS A 91 -2.50 -5.50 11.13
C LYS A 91 -2.35 -6.01 9.69
N SER A 92 -1.12 -6.16 9.18
CA SER A 92 -0.88 -6.71 7.84
C SER A 92 -1.11 -8.23 7.76
N LYS A 93 -1.20 -8.92 8.90
CA LYS A 93 -1.45 -10.37 8.96
C LYS A 93 -2.95 -10.67 8.91
N PRO A 94 -3.45 -11.38 7.88
CA PRO A 94 -4.88 -11.68 7.73
C PRO A 94 -5.48 -12.42 8.93
N GLU A 95 -4.72 -13.29 9.58
CA GLU A 95 -5.12 -14.06 10.76
C GLU A 95 -5.43 -13.15 11.96
N LEU A 96 -4.83 -11.96 11.99
CA LEU A 96 -4.97 -10.97 13.05
C LEU A 96 -5.93 -9.83 12.66
N ALA A 97 -6.69 -9.96 11.57
CA ALA A 97 -7.63 -8.92 11.12
C ALA A 97 -8.67 -8.54 12.19
N ILE A 98 -8.93 -9.43 13.15
CA ILE A 98 -9.85 -9.18 14.25
C ILE A 98 -9.19 -8.35 15.38
N VAL A 99 -7.86 -8.31 15.48
CA VAL A 99 -7.13 -7.60 16.55
C VAL A 99 -7.19 -6.09 16.31
N THR A 100 -7.52 -5.34 17.35
CA THR A 100 -7.53 -3.87 17.32
C THR A 100 -6.30 -3.28 18.01
N GLU A 101 -5.98 -2.00 17.78
CA GLU A 101 -4.87 -1.38 18.55
C GLU A 101 -5.05 -1.38 20.08
N ASN A 102 -6.30 -1.48 20.59
CA ASN A 102 -6.53 -1.54 22.03
C ASN A 102 -6.21 -2.94 22.58
N ASP A 103 -6.15 -3.93 21.70
CA ASP A 103 -5.75 -5.29 22.00
C ASP A 103 -4.22 -5.47 21.99
N ILE A 104 -3.47 -4.45 21.55
CA ILE A 104 -2.00 -4.49 21.45
C ILE A 104 -1.41 -3.63 22.56
N SER A 105 -0.67 -4.24 23.47
CA SER A 105 0.11 -3.54 24.47
C SER A 105 1.60 -3.80 24.30
N PHE A 106 2.39 -2.84 24.77
CA PHE A 106 3.84 -2.84 24.63
C PHE A 106 4.46 -2.70 26.01
N ASP A 107 5.26 -3.68 26.37
CA ASP A 107 6.15 -3.61 27.52
C ASP A 107 7.60 -3.62 27.01
N PHE A 108 8.43 -2.78 27.62
CA PHE A 108 9.82 -2.61 27.21
C PHE A 108 10.69 -3.20 28.32
N GLU A 109 11.22 -4.39 28.06
CA GLU A 109 12.08 -5.10 29.00
C GLU A 109 13.47 -5.25 28.38
N ASN A 110 14.45 -4.58 29.00
CA ASN A 110 15.85 -4.61 28.59
C ASN A 110 16.04 -4.12 27.14
N ASP A 111 16.47 -5.01 26.24
CA ASP A 111 16.65 -4.78 24.80
C ASP A 111 15.55 -5.45 23.95
N THR A 112 14.49 -5.98 24.58
CA THR A 112 13.41 -6.68 23.90
C THR A 112 12.09 -5.93 24.10
N THR A 113 11.40 -5.63 23.01
CA THR A 113 10.02 -5.15 23.09
C THR A 113 9.10 -6.36 23.23
N ILE A 114 8.39 -6.45 24.35
CA ILE A 114 7.33 -7.43 24.54
C ILE A 114 6.05 -6.83 23.95
N VAL A 115 5.54 -7.47 22.91
CA VAL A 115 4.28 -7.09 22.27
C VAL A 115 3.24 -8.12 22.69
N SER A 116 2.29 -7.69 23.50
CA SER A 116 1.19 -8.53 23.97
C SER A 116 -0.04 -8.27 23.10
N ILE A 117 -0.57 -9.33 22.49
CA ILE A 117 -1.72 -9.30 21.59
C ILE A 117 -2.86 -10.07 22.25
N ASN A 118 -3.88 -9.33 22.65
CA ASN A 118 -5.11 -9.88 23.18
C ASN A 118 -6.02 -10.33 22.03
N TYR A 119 -6.54 -11.54 22.09
CA TYR A 119 -7.43 -12.06 21.04
C TYR A 119 -8.60 -12.85 21.62
N PRO A 120 -9.78 -12.84 20.96
CA PRO A 120 -10.91 -13.59 21.44
C PRO A 120 -10.68 -15.09 21.43
N LYS A 121 -11.28 -15.77 22.41
CA LYS A 121 -11.41 -17.23 22.40
C LYS A 121 -11.96 -17.73 21.07
N ASN A 122 -11.34 -18.77 20.52
CA ASN A 122 -11.64 -19.39 19.21
C ASN A 122 -11.33 -18.55 17.95
N ALA A 123 -10.78 -17.34 18.05
CA ALA A 123 -10.43 -16.54 16.87
C ALA A 123 -9.15 -17.02 16.15
N LEU A 124 -8.23 -17.65 16.90
CA LEU A 124 -6.99 -18.21 16.39
C LEU A 124 -6.85 -19.65 16.89
N SER A 125 -6.38 -20.55 16.02
CA SER A 125 -5.99 -21.89 16.42
C SER A 125 -4.67 -21.83 17.20
N GLU A 126 -4.60 -22.50 18.35
CA GLU A 126 -3.38 -22.60 19.17
C GLU A 126 -2.18 -23.15 18.38
N SER A 127 -2.45 -24.00 17.36
CA SER A 127 -1.41 -24.57 16.52
C SER A 127 -0.69 -23.54 15.64
N VAL A 128 -1.33 -22.40 15.33
CA VAL A 128 -0.81 -21.38 14.41
C VAL A 128 -0.07 -20.27 15.16
N ILE A 129 -0.37 -20.09 16.45
CA ILE A 129 0.21 -19.03 17.29
C ILE A 129 1.75 -19.02 17.27
N PRO A 130 2.47 -20.15 17.47
CA PRO A 130 3.93 -20.13 17.47
C PRO A 130 4.51 -19.64 16.14
N GLN A 131 3.89 -20.01 15.02
CA GLN A 131 4.33 -19.61 13.70
C GLN A 131 4.12 -18.11 13.49
N ILE A 132 2.93 -17.59 13.81
CA ILE A 132 2.63 -16.15 13.66
C ILE A 132 3.53 -15.32 14.58
N SER A 133 3.74 -15.73 15.84
CA SER A 133 4.64 -15.05 16.76
C SER A 133 6.06 -14.93 16.20
N GLN A 134 6.60 -16.02 15.64
CA GLN A 134 7.93 -16.03 15.05
C GLN A 134 8.00 -15.12 13.81
N GLU A 135 7.05 -15.24 12.89
CA GLU A 135 7.02 -14.42 11.68
C GLU A 135 6.93 -12.92 11.99
N LEU A 136 6.10 -12.53 12.96
CA LEU A 136 5.99 -11.13 13.39
C LEU A 136 7.29 -10.62 14.03
N ALA A 137 7.91 -11.42 14.90
CA ALA A 137 9.18 -11.07 15.53
C ALA A 137 10.28 -10.87 14.48
N GLU A 138 10.39 -11.78 13.51
CA GLU A 138 11.35 -11.69 12.41
C GLU A 138 11.09 -10.46 11.52
N GLN A 139 9.83 -10.22 11.14
CA GLN A 139 9.47 -9.08 10.29
C GLN A 139 9.74 -7.74 10.99
N ILE A 140 9.36 -7.60 12.26
CA ILE A 140 9.66 -6.38 13.05
C ILE A 140 11.17 -6.21 13.20
N GLY A 141 11.90 -7.30 13.43
CA GLY A 141 13.36 -7.29 13.48
C GLY A 141 14.01 -6.83 12.19
N GLN A 142 13.46 -7.23 11.03
CA GLN A 142 13.98 -6.83 9.72
C GLN A 142 13.62 -5.37 9.37
N GLU A 143 12.36 -4.97 9.56
CA GLU A 143 11.87 -3.65 9.16
C GLU A 143 12.32 -2.54 10.11
N LEU A 144 12.30 -2.81 11.41
CA LEU A 144 12.52 -1.79 12.46
C LEU A 144 13.84 -1.98 13.20
N ASN A 145 14.61 -3.03 12.89
CA ASN A 145 15.87 -3.37 13.55
C ASN A 145 15.70 -3.46 15.09
N ALA A 146 14.60 -4.09 15.52
CA ALA A 146 14.19 -4.21 16.92
C ALA A 146 14.03 -5.69 17.30
N ASN A 147 14.50 -6.06 18.48
CA ASN A 147 14.25 -7.38 19.03
C ASN A 147 12.88 -7.38 19.71
N CYS A 148 11.98 -8.27 19.28
CA CYS A 148 10.62 -8.33 19.79
C CYS A 148 10.25 -9.74 20.24
N ASN A 149 9.52 -9.83 21.34
CA ASN A 149 8.86 -11.05 21.79
C ASN A 149 7.33 -10.87 21.66
N ILE A 150 6.68 -11.76 20.91
CA ILE A 150 5.25 -11.65 20.57
C ILE A 150 4.46 -12.65 21.41
N ASN A 151 3.71 -12.13 22.38
CA ASN A 151 2.87 -12.90 23.28
C ASN A 151 1.40 -12.80 22.89
N PHE A 152 0.71 -13.93 22.85
CA PHE A 152 -0.73 -13.99 22.58
C PHE A 152 -1.49 -14.34 23.86
N ASN A 153 -2.45 -13.49 24.22
CA ASN A 153 -3.29 -13.68 25.39
C ASN A 153 -4.73 -13.91 24.96
N GLN A 154 -5.26 -15.09 25.24
CA GLN A 154 -6.66 -15.39 24.96
C GLN A 154 -7.56 -14.68 25.97
N VAL A 155 -8.57 -13.99 25.48
CA VAL A 155 -9.55 -13.27 26.31
C VAL A 155 -10.92 -13.91 26.13
N GLU A 156 -11.59 -14.22 27.24
CA GLU A 156 -13.01 -14.59 27.20
C GLU A 156 -13.83 -13.34 26.94
N VAL A 157 -14.59 -13.36 25.85
CA VAL A 157 -15.50 -12.28 25.52
C VAL A 157 -16.93 -12.80 25.66
N SER A 158 -17.72 -12.14 26.49
CA SER A 158 -19.12 -12.49 26.74
C SER A 158 -19.97 -12.20 25.49
N ASN A 159 -20.12 -13.21 24.64
CA ASN A 159 -21.04 -13.46 23.52
C ASN A 159 -21.67 -12.32 22.66
N ASP A 160 -21.84 -12.69 21.38
CA ASP A 160 -22.59 -12.10 20.26
C ASP A 160 -22.07 -10.81 19.61
N ASN A 161 -21.26 -9.99 20.28
CA ASN A 161 -20.95 -8.64 19.77
C ASN A 161 -19.46 -8.31 19.53
N ILE A 162 -18.53 -9.28 19.47
CA ILE A 162 -17.12 -8.97 19.09
C ILE A 162 -17.05 -8.27 17.74
N LEU A 163 -17.77 -8.78 16.75
CA LEU A 163 -17.81 -8.21 15.41
C LEU A 163 -18.48 -6.84 15.40
N GLU A 164 -19.46 -6.61 16.28
CA GLU A 164 -20.14 -5.33 16.48
C GLU A 164 -19.28 -4.29 17.22
N LEU A 165 -18.58 -4.67 18.28
CA LEU A 165 -17.64 -3.83 19.04
C LEU A 165 -16.42 -3.45 18.20
N ARG A 166 -16.03 -4.32 17.26
CA ARG A 166 -14.92 -4.08 16.33
C ARG A 166 -15.37 -3.39 15.02
N LYS A 167 -16.68 -3.07 14.87
CA LYS A 167 -17.24 -2.30 13.73
C LYS A 167 -16.47 -1.00 13.50
N GLU A 168 -16.15 -0.26 14.56
CA GLU A 168 -15.53 1.07 14.44
C GLU A 168 -14.11 1.03 13.83
N LYS A 169 -13.33 -0.04 14.05
CA LYS A 169 -11.92 -0.07 13.65
C LYS A 169 -11.67 -0.63 12.25
N ILE A 170 -12.48 -1.59 11.81
CA ILE A 170 -12.47 -2.04 10.41
C ILE A 170 -12.90 -0.87 9.47
N ILE A 171 -13.63 0.14 9.99
CA ILE A 171 -14.01 1.36 9.22
C ILE A 171 -12.79 2.21 8.85
N GLU A 172 -11.81 2.35 9.75
CA GLU A 172 -10.59 3.13 9.46
C GLU A 172 -9.62 2.41 8.51
N ASP A 173 -9.53 1.08 8.59
CA ASP A 173 -8.57 0.29 7.81
C ASP A 173 -9.09 -0.11 6.41
N ASN A 174 -10.42 -0.21 6.20
CA ASN A 174 -11.02 -0.52 4.88
C ASN A 174 -11.44 0.76 4.14
N LYS A 175 -10.48 1.63 3.88
CA LYS A 175 -10.63 2.67 2.88
C LYS A 175 -10.52 2.01 1.51
N ILE A 176 -11.61 2.01 0.75
CA ILE A 176 -11.53 1.62 -0.67
C ILE A 176 -10.87 2.78 -1.39
N TYR A 177 -9.76 2.52 -2.07
CA TYR A 177 -9.12 3.48 -2.95
C TYR A 177 -10.13 3.84 -4.04
N GLU A 178 -10.67 5.05 -3.99
CA GLU A 178 -11.65 5.55 -4.96
C GLU A 178 -10.98 6.24 -6.14
N ALA A 179 -9.68 6.03 -6.38
CA ALA A 179 -9.16 6.39 -7.69
C ALA A 179 -9.55 5.27 -8.65
N MET A 180 -10.73 5.45 -9.29
CA MET A 180 -10.96 5.06 -10.69
C MET A 180 -12.40 5.26 -11.18
N LEU A 181 -13.34 5.77 -10.37
CA LEU A 181 -14.75 5.72 -10.79
C LEU A 181 -15.23 6.88 -11.66
N ASP A 182 -14.55 8.03 -11.70
CA ASP A 182 -14.91 9.14 -12.59
C ASP A 182 -13.68 9.92 -13.08
N ALA A 183 -13.77 10.51 -14.27
CA ALA A 183 -12.71 11.31 -14.90
C ALA A 183 -12.18 12.40 -13.94
N GLN A 184 -11.05 12.14 -13.28
CA GLN A 184 -10.49 13.10 -12.32
C GLN A 184 -9.97 14.31 -13.06
N VAL A 185 -10.57 15.47 -12.78
CA VAL A 185 -10.19 16.76 -13.34
C VAL A 185 -9.25 17.48 -12.36
N VAL A 186 -8.06 17.82 -12.82
CA VAL A 186 -7.05 18.57 -12.07
C VAL A 186 -6.83 19.96 -12.65
N LYS A 187 -6.33 20.87 -11.81
CA LYS A 187 -5.92 22.19 -12.24
C LYS A 187 -4.54 22.12 -12.89
N ILE A 188 -4.38 22.80 -14.02
CA ILE A 188 -3.11 22.92 -14.73
C ILE A 188 -2.61 24.37 -14.68
N SER A 189 -1.28 24.55 -14.67
CA SER A 189 -0.61 25.84 -14.58
C SER A 189 0.70 25.85 -15.37
N ASN A 190 1.31 27.03 -15.53
CA ASN A 190 2.58 27.21 -16.25
C ASN A 190 2.58 26.58 -17.67
N ILE A 191 1.50 26.81 -18.43
CA ILE A 191 1.32 26.24 -19.77
C ILE A 191 2.37 26.85 -20.72
N GLN A 192 3.23 26.00 -21.27
CA GLN A 192 4.26 26.35 -22.26
C GLN A 192 3.94 25.64 -23.58
N PRO A 193 3.33 26.33 -24.55
CA PRO A 193 2.88 25.75 -25.81
C PRO A 193 4.00 25.02 -26.58
N ILE A 194 3.71 23.80 -27.04
CA ILE A 194 4.56 23.06 -27.98
C ILE A 194 3.91 23.09 -29.37
N VAL A 195 2.63 22.72 -29.45
CA VAL A 195 1.83 22.79 -30.67
C VAL A 195 0.47 23.39 -30.34
N GLY A 196 0.10 24.46 -31.05
CA GLY A 196 -1.16 25.18 -30.83
C GLY A 196 -1.24 25.84 -29.45
N GLU A 197 -2.41 26.41 -29.15
CA GLU A 197 -2.66 27.04 -27.85
C GLU A 197 -3.65 26.21 -27.04
N ILE A 198 -3.43 26.12 -25.73
CA ILE A 198 -4.36 25.50 -24.77
C ILE A 198 -4.89 26.59 -23.88
N LYS A 199 -6.22 26.77 -23.89
CA LYS A 199 -6.91 27.82 -23.13
C LYS A 199 -7.54 27.32 -21.83
N SER A 200 -7.63 26.01 -21.65
CA SER A 200 -8.16 25.40 -20.43
C SER A 200 -7.16 25.59 -19.29
N ASP A 201 -7.67 25.82 -18.08
CA ASP A 201 -6.94 25.79 -16.82
C ASP A 201 -7.18 24.49 -16.02
N THR A 202 -7.90 23.55 -16.62
CA THR A 202 -8.15 22.21 -16.08
C THR A 202 -7.96 21.11 -17.11
N ALA A 203 -7.64 19.90 -16.65
CA ALA A 203 -7.45 18.73 -17.51
C ALA A 203 -7.86 17.44 -16.78
N ILE A 204 -8.32 16.45 -17.55
CA ILE A 204 -8.56 15.09 -17.09
C ILE A 204 -7.22 14.35 -16.97
N ILE A 205 -7.03 13.55 -15.94
CA ILE A 205 -5.80 12.76 -15.79
C ILE A 205 -5.75 11.62 -16.82
N ALA A 206 -4.56 11.34 -17.36
CA ALA A 206 -4.29 10.20 -18.22
C ALA A 206 -4.74 8.89 -17.56
N GLY A 207 -5.53 8.09 -18.28
CA GLY A 207 -6.14 6.85 -17.79
C GLY A 207 -7.65 6.94 -17.59
N CYS A 208 -8.14 8.12 -17.23
CA CYS A 208 -9.54 8.30 -16.80
C CYS A 208 -10.45 8.81 -17.93
N LEU A 209 -10.38 8.19 -19.12
CA LEU A 209 -11.17 8.62 -20.29
C LEU A 209 -12.46 7.81 -20.44
N GLY A 210 -13.61 8.48 -20.57
CA GLY A 210 -14.93 7.86 -20.80
C GLY A 210 -15.62 8.31 -22.09
N GLY A 211 -15.98 7.38 -22.98
CA GLY A 211 -16.71 7.69 -24.22
C GLY A 211 -15.93 8.54 -25.25
N GLU A 212 -16.62 8.98 -26.31
CA GLU A 212 -16.07 9.87 -27.34
C GLU A 212 -16.48 11.33 -27.08
N PHE A 213 -15.51 12.20 -26.82
CA PHE A 213 -15.73 13.62 -26.55
C PHE A 213 -14.45 14.43 -26.76
N ASN A 214 -14.56 15.76 -26.78
CA ASN A 214 -13.38 16.63 -26.77
C ASN A 214 -12.87 16.75 -25.34
N ALA A 215 -11.60 16.43 -25.14
CA ALA A 215 -10.98 16.39 -23.83
C ALA A 215 -9.69 17.22 -23.80
N THR A 216 -9.44 17.81 -22.65
CA THR A 216 -8.09 18.26 -22.25
C THR A 216 -7.57 17.21 -21.28
N VAL A 217 -6.43 16.59 -21.58
CA VAL A 217 -5.88 15.46 -20.82
C VAL A 217 -4.45 15.77 -20.39
N VAL A 218 -4.07 15.45 -19.16
CA VAL A 218 -2.73 15.72 -18.61
C VAL A 218 -2.07 14.44 -18.10
N GLY A 219 -0.76 14.34 -18.28
CA GLY A 219 0.07 13.27 -17.72
C GLY A 219 1.54 13.49 -18.03
N VAL A 220 2.38 12.53 -17.69
CA VAL A 220 3.82 12.56 -17.99
C VAL A 220 4.07 11.90 -19.35
N ILE A 221 4.75 12.59 -20.26
CA ILE A 221 5.09 12.02 -21.56
C ILE A 221 6.25 11.04 -21.45
N THR A 222 6.07 9.79 -21.87
CA THR A 222 7.09 8.73 -21.70
C THR A 222 7.77 8.31 -23.00
N ASP A 223 7.09 8.46 -24.14
CA ASP A 223 7.63 8.18 -25.47
C ASP A 223 7.20 9.24 -26.49
N PHE A 224 7.90 9.33 -27.62
CA PHE A 224 7.46 10.14 -28.77
C PHE A 224 8.01 9.53 -30.06
N THR A 225 7.13 8.94 -30.85
CA THR A 225 7.49 8.07 -31.98
C THR A 225 6.85 8.53 -33.29
N GLN A 226 7.65 8.65 -34.34
CA GLN A 226 7.17 8.89 -35.70
C GLN A 226 6.65 7.59 -36.35
N ARG A 227 5.51 7.64 -37.02
CA ARG A 227 4.89 6.53 -37.75
C ARG A 227 4.30 6.99 -39.08
N GLU A 228 3.98 6.04 -39.94
CA GLU A 228 3.33 6.29 -41.23
C GLU A 228 2.04 5.47 -41.37
N THR A 229 1.00 6.08 -41.96
CA THR A 229 -0.27 5.38 -42.21
C THR A 229 -0.09 4.33 -43.31
N LYS A 230 -0.76 3.19 -43.20
CA LYS A 230 -0.86 2.23 -44.30
C LYS A 230 -1.53 2.90 -45.52
N PRO A 231 -1.06 2.65 -46.75
CA PRO A 231 -1.72 3.16 -47.95
C PRO A 231 -3.16 2.61 -48.01
N LYS A 232 -4.14 3.49 -48.23
CA LYS A 232 -5.54 3.07 -48.44
C LYS A 232 -5.61 2.16 -49.67
N GLN A 233 -6.05 0.93 -49.47
CA GLN A 233 -6.48 0.06 -50.57
C GLN A 233 -7.94 0.43 -50.88
N THR A 234 -8.17 1.10 -51.99
CA THR A 234 -9.50 1.27 -52.57
C THR A 234 -9.68 0.19 -53.63
N GLU A 235 -10.67 -0.69 -53.44
CA GLU A 235 -10.99 -1.79 -54.37
C GLU A 235 -11.49 -1.29 -55.74
N ASN A 236 -11.80 0.01 -55.89
CA ASN A 236 -12.28 0.63 -57.14
C ASN A 236 -11.52 1.92 -57.49
N ALA A 237 -10.19 1.88 -57.62
CA ALA A 237 -9.42 3.01 -58.16
C ALA A 237 -9.08 2.78 -59.64
N VAL A 238 -9.59 3.64 -60.51
CA VAL A 238 -9.24 3.72 -61.94
C VAL A 238 -7.75 4.04 -62.08
N GLU A 239 -7.09 3.47 -63.10
CA GLU A 239 -5.62 3.37 -63.20
C GLU A 239 -4.84 4.70 -63.25
N GLU A 240 -5.49 5.85 -63.38
CA GLU A 240 -4.85 7.17 -63.42
C GLU A 240 -4.54 7.77 -62.03
N ASP A 241 -5.08 7.24 -60.93
CA ASP A 241 -4.82 7.72 -59.57
C ASP A 241 -3.68 6.96 -58.83
N LYS A 242 -2.93 6.12 -59.55
CA LYS A 242 -1.84 5.30 -58.98
C LYS A 242 -0.64 6.13 -58.46
N GLU A 243 -0.52 7.41 -58.82
CA GLU A 243 0.63 8.27 -58.46
C GLU A 243 0.48 9.09 -57.16
N LYS A 244 -0.63 9.00 -56.42
CA LYS A 244 -0.73 9.64 -55.07
C LYS A 244 -1.19 8.66 -54.00
N LYS A 245 -0.47 7.56 -53.84
CA LYS A 245 -0.50 6.77 -52.59
C LYS A 245 0.18 7.56 -51.47
N GLN A 246 -0.47 8.61 -50.97
CA GLN A 246 0.09 9.42 -49.88
C GLN A 246 0.01 8.64 -48.56
N THR A 247 1.16 8.10 -48.13
CA THR A 247 1.39 7.80 -46.72
C THR A 247 1.37 9.14 -45.96
N LYS A 248 0.62 9.19 -44.85
CA LYS A 248 0.63 10.34 -43.95
C LYS A 248 1.52 10.00 -42.76
N THR A 249 2.52 10.84 -42.52
CA THR A 249 3.33 10.79 -41.30
C THR A 249 2.49 11.29 -40.14
N PHE A 250 2.57 10.59 -39.01
CA PHE A 250 1.94 10.96 -37.75
C PHE A 250 2.84 10.59 -36.59
N TYR A 251 2.60 11.20 -35.43
CA TYR A 251 3.37 10.95 -34.23
C TYR A 251 2.49 10.33 -33.17
N THR A 252 3.05 9.40 -32.41
CA THR A 252 2.38 8.77 -31.28
C THR A 252 3.22 8.96 -30.03
N PHE A 253 2.55 9.25 -28.93
CA PHE A 253 3.17 9.33 -27.61
C PHE A 253 2.18 8.87 -26.55
N THR A 254 2.69 8.59 -25.37
CA THR A 254 1.93 8.05 -24.25
C THR A 254 2.05 9.02 -23.09
N LEU A 255 0.90 9.41 -22.54
CA LEU A 255 0.82 10.09 -21.27
C LEU A 255 0.61 9.06 -20.18
N THR A 256 1.37 9.13 -19.10
CA THR A 256 1.24 8.23 -17.96
C THR A 256 0.96 9.01 -16.67
N HIS A 257 0.15 8.42 -15.81
CA HIS A 257 -0.05 8.89 -14.45
C HIS A 257 -0.20 7.67 -13.55
N ASN A 258 0.71 7.46 -12.61
CA ASN A 258 0.83 6.21 -11.85
C ASN A 258 0.94 4.98 -12.78
N ALA A 259 0.03 4.00 -12.63
CA ALA A 259 -0.03 2.80 -13.47
C ALA A 259 -0.83 3.00 -14.77
N ASP A 260 -1.57 4.10 -14.87
CA ASP A 260 -2.47 4.35 -15.99
C ASP A 260 -1.77 5.03 -17.16
N THR A 261 -2.25 4.71 -18.36
CA THR A 261 -1.68 5.22 -19.61
C THR A 261 -2.76 5.73 -20.55
N THR A 262 -2.41 6.73 -21.36
CA THR A 262 -3.27 7.26 -22.42
C THR A 262 -2.44 7.47 -23.67
N ARG A 263 -2.84 6.78 -24.74
CA ARG A 263 -2.21 6.89 -26.04
C ARG A 263 -2.68 8.16 -26.76
N CYS A 264 -1.73 8.95 -27.22
CA CYS A 264 -1.96 10.19 -27.96
C CYS A 264 -1.47 10.04 -29.40
N VAL A 265 -2.24 10.55 -30.36
CA VAL A 265 -1.95 10.50 -31.79
C VAL A 265 -2.05 11.90 -32.38
N TRP A 266 -0.92 12.42 -32.86
CA TRP A 266 -0.84 13.75 -33.46
C TRP A 266 -0.56 13.67 -34.96
N PHE A 267 -1.35 14.40 -35.75
CA PHE A 267 -1.15 14.58 -37.19
C PHE A 267 -0.71 16.03 -37.44
N PRO A 268 0.57 16.28 -37.75
CA PRO A 268 1.04 17.62 -38.05
C PRO A 268 0.29 18.23 -39.24
N LEU A 269 -0.02 19.53 -39.16
CA LEU A 269 -0.46 20.28 -40.33
C LEU A 269 0.72 20.43 -41.31
N LYS A 270 0.40 20.65 -42.58
CA LYS A 270 1.42 20.93 -43.60
C LYS A 270 2.25 22.14 -43.16
N ASN A 271 3.58 22.00 -43.19
CA ASN A 271 4.56 23.04 -42.84
C ASN A 271 4.71 23.37 -41.34
N VAL A 272 4.28 22.48 -40.43
CA VAL A 272 4.60 22.60 -39.01
C VAL A 272 5.92 21.88 -38.73
N GLU A 273 6.90 22.58 -38.14
CA GLU A 273 8.13 21.95 -37.66
C GLU A 273 7.81 20.95 -36.55
N VAL A 274 8.46 19.79 -36.60
CA VAL A 274 8.27 18.73 -35.61
C VAL A 274 9.02 19.14 -34.35
N PRO A 275 8.34 19.32 -33.21
CA PRO A 275 9.00 19.77 -31.98
C PRO A 275 9.93 18.68 -31.44
N GLN A 276 11.04 19.10 -30.82
CA GLN A 276 11.79 18.22 -29.93
C GLN A 276 11.05 18.11 -28.59
N ILE A 277 10.86 16.88 -28.12
CA ILE A 277 10.10 16.57 -26.91
C ILE A 277 11.06 16.13 -25.81
N GLU A 278 10.95 16.77 -24.66
CA GLU A 278 11.59 16.36 -23.41
C GLU A 278 10.72 15.29 -22.75
N LEU A 279 11.25 14.06 -22.68
CA LEU A 279 10.57 12.95 -22.01
C LEU A 279 10.56 13.13 -20.48
N ASN A 280 9.67 12.42 -19.81
CA ASN A 280 9.46 12.44 -18.36
C ASN A 280 9.04 13.80 -17.82
N ARG A 281 8.39 14.61 -18.66
CA ARG A 281 7.85 15.92 -18.30
C ARG A 281 6.33 15.91 -18.39
N ALA A 282 5.67 16.68 -17.53
CA ALA A 282 4.23 16.84 -17.57
C ALA A 282 3.79 17.59 -18.84
N VAL A 283 2.88 16.98 -19.59
CA VAL A 283 2.31 17.49 -20.84
C VAL A 283 0.79 17.45 -20.72
N VAL A 284 0.16 18.54 -21.12
CA VAL A 284 -1.28 18.62 -21.35
C VAL A 284 -1.56 18.57 -22.85
N VAL A 285 -2.55 17.79 -23.24
CA VAL A 285 -3.04 17.66 -24.62
C VAL A 285 -4.49 18.09 -24.70
N GLU A 286 -4.85 18.79 -25.76
CA GLU A 286 -6.25 19.06 -26.12
C GLU A 286 -6.54 18.31 -27.42
N GLY A 287 -7.64 17.57 -27.45
CA GLY A 287 -7.98 16.73 -28.58
C GLY A 287 -9.33 16.06 -28.46
N THR A 288 -9.57 15.10 -29.34
CA THR A 288 -10.79 14.28 -29.33
C THR A 288 -10.44 12.87 -28.85
N VAL A 289 -11.11 12.41 -27.81
CA VAL A 289 -11.05 11.02 -27.36
C VAL A 289 -11.82 10.16 -28.35
N SER A 290 -11.19 9.08 -28.81
CA SER A 290 -11.76 8.11 -29.72
C SER A 290 -11.39 6.70 -29.29
N GLU A 291 -12.25 5.74 -29.58
CA GLU A 291 -11.99 4.33 -29.28
C GLU A 291 -11.83 3.53 -30.57
N PHE A 292 -10.76 2.76 -30.68
CA PHE A 292 -10.54 1.88 -31.82
C PHE A 292 -10.11 0.50 -31.34
N LYS A 293 -10.95 -0.51 -31.61
CA LYS A 293 -10.74 -1.91 -31.20
C LYS A 293 -10.55 -2.08 -29.68
N GLY A 294 -11.29 -1.33 -28.87
CA GLY A 294 -11.19 -1.37 -27.41
C GLY A 294 -10.05 -0.55 -26.82
N GLU A 295 -9.15 0.02 -27.65
CA GLU A 295 -8.12 0.94 -27.19
C GLU A 295 -8.60 2.39 -27.32
N LYS A 296 -8.66 3.09 -26.19
CA LYS A 296 -8.94 4.53 -26.15
C LYS A 296 -7.68 5.31 -26.49
N SER A 297 -7.84 6.32 -27.35
CA SER A 297 -6.75 7.21 -27.73
C SER A 297 -7.23 8.64 -27.93
N VAL A 298 -6.34 9.59 -27.67
CA VAL A 298 -6.59 11.02 -27.89
C VAL A 298 -6.00 11.42 -29.24
N LYS A 299 -6.85 11.85 -30.16
CA LYS A 299 -6.42 12.52 -31.38
C LYS A 299 -6.08 13.97 -31.06
N VAL A 300 -4.79 14.27 -31.00
CA VAL A 300 -4.26 15.53 -30.47
C VAL A 300 -4.42 16.64 -31.50
N LYS A 301 -4.95 17.77 -31.04
CA LYS A 301 -5.05 19.04 -31.77
C LYS A 301 -3.97 20.02 -31.32
N SER A 302 -3.76 20.12 -30.01
CA SER A 302 -2.79 21.01 -29.36
C SER A 302 -2.18 20.30 -28.16
N PHE A 303 -0.94 20.63 -27.83
CA PHE A 303 -0.28 20.13 -26.62
C PHE A 303 0.82 21.07 -26.14
N ALA A 304 1.07 21.06 -24.83
CA ALA A 304 1.96 21.99 -24.14
C ALA A 304 2.60 21.32 -22.93
N TYR A 305 3.78 21.78 -22.50
CA TYR A 305 4.25 21.46 -21.15
C TYR A 305 3.41 22.22 -20.12
N CYS A 306 3.20 21.62 -18.95
CA CYS A 306 2.50 22.27 -17.85
C CYS A 306 2.96 21.72 -16.51
N ASN A 307 2.48 22.35 -15.44
CA ASN A 307 2.43 21.75 -14.11
C ASN A 307 0.98 21.39 -13.80
N PHE A 308 0.75 20.32 -13.05
CA PHE A 308 -0.57 20.01 -12.51
C PHE A 308 -0.43 19.58 -11.05
N GLU A 309 -1.46 19.84 -10.26
CA GLU A 309 -1.54 19.37 -8.88
C GLU A 309 -2.08 17.94 -8.89
N GLU A 310 -1.40 17.03 -8.19
CA GLU A 310 -1.91 15.66 -8.05
C GLU A 310 -3.28 15.68 -7.37
N PRO A 311 -4.22 14.85 -7.86
CA PRO A 311 -5.54 14.75 -7.26
C PRO A 311 -5.39 14.27 -5.81
N LYS A 312 -6.18 14.85 -4.91
CA LYS A 312 -6.25 14.32 -3.54
C LYS A 312 -6.85 12.93 -3.60
N GLU A 313 -6.17 11.94 -3.02
CA GLU A 313 -6.73 10.61 -2.84
C GLU A 313 -8.04 10.72 -2.06
N VAL A 314 -9.15 10.40 -2.74
CA VAL A 314 -10.46 10.29 -2.09
C VAL A 314 -10.63 8.83 -1.70
N TRP A 315 -10.92 8.64 -0.42
CA TRP A 315 -11.16 7.33 0.16
C TRP A 315 -12.62 7.26 0.55
N ARG A 316 -13.37 6.30 0.01
CA ARG A 316 -14.71 5.99 0.52
C ARG A 316 -14.64 4.89 1.57
N SER A 317 -15.48 5.01 2.57
CA SER A 317 -15.75 3.90 3.49
C SER A 317 -16.37 2.76 2.69
N ALA A 318 -15.86 1.53 2.86
CA ALA A 318 -16.56 0.35 2.37
C ALA A 318 -18.01 0.34 2.88
N PRO A 319 -19.02 -0.05 2.07
CA PRO A 319 -20.40 -0.18 2.54
C PRO A 319 -20.43 -1.03 3.81
N SER A 320 -21.18 -0.58 4.83
CA SER A 320 -21.26 -1.26 6.13
C SER A 320 -21.74 -2.70 6.03
N GLU A 321 -22.48 -3.02 4.96
CA GLU A 321 -23.12 -4.30 4.69
C GLU A 321 -22.17 -5.36 4.09
N TYR A 322 -21.05 -4.95 3.47
CA TYR A 322 -20.15 -5.84 2.72
C TYR A 322 -19.12 -6.59 3.57
N ARG A 323 -19.23 -6.53 4.91
CA ARG A 323 -18.15 -6.97 5.82
C ARG A 323 -18.40 -8.31 6.49
N PHE A 324 -19.66 -8.68 6.67
CA PHE A 324 -20.03 -9.94 7.31
C PHE A 324 -21.04 -10.64 6.43
N VAL A 325 -20.63 -11.76 5.86
CA VAL A 325 -21.58 -12.69 5.24
C VAL A 325 -22.18 -13.50 6.36
N LYS A 326 -23.48 -13.31 6.63
CA LYS A 326 -24.21 -14.26 7.47
C LYS A 326 -24.66 -15.39 6.55
N PRO A 327 -24.42 -16.66 6.90
CA PRO A 327 -24.98 -17.75 6.11
C PRO A 327 -26.49 -17.61 6.11
N GLU A 328 -27.05 -17.37 4.93
CA GLU A 328 -28.47 -17.46 4.70
C GLU A 328 -28.81 -18.88 4.28
N LYS A 329 -30.01 -19.33 4.64
CA LYS A 329 -30.47 -20.64 4.22
C LYS A 329 -30.62 -20.63 2.70
N TYR A 330 -29.80 -21.41 2.00
CA TYR A 330 -29.96 -21.62 0.57
C TYR A 330 -31.23 -22.44 0.30
N GLU A 331 -32.17 -21.85 -0.44
CA GLU A 331 -33.38 -22.51 -0.90
C GLU A 331 -33.38 -22.50 -2.43
N SER A 332 -33.21 -23.67 -3.06
CA SER A 332 -33.32 -23.84 -4.50
C SER A 332 -34.70 -24.40 -4.87
N PHE A 333 -35.36 -23.75 -5.82
CA PHE A 333 -36.59 -24.25 -6.41
C PHE A 333 -36.25 -24.95 -7.73
N GLU A 334 -36.28 -26.27 -7.74
CA GLU A 334 -36.21 -27.04 -8.99
C GLU A 334 -37.63 -27.28 -9.52
N GLN A 335 -37.81 -27.14 -10.83
CA GLN A 335 -39.04 -27.54 -11.49
C GLN A 335 -39.17 -29.06 -11.40
N ALA A 336 -40.19 -29.53 -10.68
CA ALA A 336 -40.43 -30.95 -10.49
C ALA A 336 -40.55 -31.67 -11.85
N SER A 337 -39.59 -32.55 -12.15
CA SER A 337 -39.64 -33.47 -13.28
C SER A 337 -40.13 -34.82 -12.79
N LEU A 338 -41.14 -35.38 -13.46
CA LEU A 338 -41.66 -36.73 -13.18
C LEU A 338 -40.62 -37.85 -13.36
N PHE A 339 -39.47 -37.53 -13.97
CA PHE A 339 -38.36 -38.46 -14.22
C PHE A 339 -37.10 -38.13 -13.40
N ALA A 340 -37.12 -37.09 -12.58
CA ALA A 340 -35.98 -36.77 -11.71
C ALA A 340 -35.95 -37.73 -10.52
N VAL A 341 -34.94 -38.61 -10.49
CA VAL A 341 -34.59 -39.36 -9.28
C VAL A 341 -33.67 -38.47 -8.47
N GLU A 342 -34.21 -37.74 -7.49
CA GLU A 342 -33.39 -37.03 -6.51
C GLU A 342 -32.50 -38.04 -5.78
N LYS A 343 -31.21 -38.06 -6.09
CA LYS A 343 -30.22 -38.76 -5.28
C LYS A 343 -30.00 -37.96 -4.00
N LYS A 344 -30.81 -38.23 -2.98
CA LYS A 344 -30.51 -37.76 -1.63
C LYS A 344 -29.16 -38.31 -1.20
N THR A 345 -28.33 -37.46 -0.61
CA THR A 345 -27.06 -37.92 -0.04
C THR A 345 -27.33 -38.84 1.14
N ASP A 346 -26.68 -40.00 1.15
CA ASP A 346 -26.73 -41.01 2.21
C ASP A 346 -25.55 -40.88 3.18
N LYS A 347 -24.67 -39.90 2.96
CA LYS A 347 -23.50 -39.67 3.80
C LYS A 347 -23.92 -39.01 5.12
N GLU A 348 -23.99 -39.82 6.16
CA GLU A 348 -24.34 -39.42 7.53
C GLU A 348 -23.54 -38.21 8.04
N TYR A 349 -22.27 -38.11 7.64
CA TYR A 349 -21.42 -36.96 7.97
C TYR A 349 -21.95 -35.63 7.42
N LEU A 350 -22.48 -35.63 6.19
CA LEU A 350 -23.06 -34.43 5.58
C LEU A 350 -24.41 -34.05 6.18
N LEU A 351 -25.18 -35.05 6.65
CA LEU A 351 -26.49 -34.85 7.24
C LEU A 351 -26.42 -34.32 8.68
N ASN A 352 -25.37 -34.68 9.43
CA ASN A 352 -25.25 -34.41 10.87
C ASN A 352 -24.33 -33.23 11.21
N ASN A 353 -23.77 -32.52 10.22
CA ASN A 353 -22.91 -31.36 10.46
C ASN A 353 -23.44 -30.14 9.69
N THR A 354 -23.25 -28.95 10.25
CA THR A 354 -23.48 -27.69 9.53
C THR A 354 -22.19 -27.31 8.83
N PHE A 355 -22.30 -26.93 7.56
CA PHE A 355 -21.18 -26.43 6.77
C PHE A 355 -21.52 -25.03 6.33
N VAL A 356 -20.55 -24.12 6.44
CA VAL A 356 -20.64 -22.84 5.76
C VAL A 356 -19.85 -22.95 4.47
N VAL A 357 -20.55 -22.77 3.36
CA VAL A 357 -20.00 -22.87 2.01
C VAL A 357 -19.87 -21.46 1.46
N TYR A 358 -18.67 -21.10 1.04
CA TYR A 358 -18.35 -19.82 0.46
C TYR A 358 -17.88 -20.00 -0.98
N ASP A 359 -18.32 -19.09 -1.84
CA ASP A 359 -17.77 -18.92 -3.17
C ASP A 359 -16.49 -18.08 -3.05
N LEU A 360 -15.35 -18.66 -3.45
CA LEU A 360 -14.07 -17.96 -3.39
C LEU A 360 -13.76 -17.22 -4.70
N GLU A 361 -14.35 -17.66 -5.81
CA GLU A 361 -14.09 -17.10 -7.13
C GLU A 361 -15.22 -17.45 -8.11
N THR A 362 -15.73 -16.43 -8.81
CA THR A 362 -16.75 -16.56 -9.85
C THR A 362 -16.21 -16.12 -11.21
N THR A 363 -16.83 -16.56 -12.30
CA THR A 363 -16.53 -16.04 -13.66
C THR A 363 -17.02 -14.59 -13.88
N GLY A 364 -17.49 -13.89 -12.85
CA GLY A 364 -18.05 -12.54 -12.91
C GLY A 364 -19.10 -12.24 -11.81
N ILE A 365 -19.70 -11.05 -11.82
CA ILE A 365 -20.55 -10.54 -10.74
C ILE A 365 -22.05 -10.89 -10.86
N SER A 366 -22.47 -11.55 -11.94
CA SER A 366 -23.89 -11.83 -12.24
C SER A 366 -24.30 -13.22 -11.73
N PHE A 367 -25.14 -13.30 -10.70
CA PHE A 367 -25.50 -14.58 -10.05
C PHE A 367 -26.27 -15.56 -10.97
N ASP A 368 -26.89 -15.06 -12.03
CA ASP A 368 -27.70 -15.80 -13.01
C ASP A 368 -26.89 -16.35 -14.18
N HIS A 369 -25.69 -15.83 -14.44
CA HIS A 369 -24.89 -16.14 -15.63
C HIS A 369 -23.45 -16.53 -15.32
N CYS A 370 -22.93 -16.17 -14.15
CA CYS A 370 -21.58 -16.48 -13.75
C CYS A 370 -21.53 -17.83 -13.04
N LYS A 371 -20.49 -18.62 -13.33
CA LYS A 371 -20.28 -19.93 -12.72
C LYS A 371 -19.36 -19.77 -11.52
N ILE A 372 -19.65 -20.53 -10.48
CA ILE A 372 -18.73 -20.74 -9.36
C ILE A 372 -17.54 -21.54 -9.89
N ILE A 373 -16.32 -21.03 -9.70
CA ILE A 373 -15.09 -21.70 -10.13
C ILE A 373 -14.26 -22.23 -8.96
N ASP A 374 -14.47 -21.72 -7.74
CA ASP A 374 -13.92 -22.33 -6.53
C ASP A 374 -14.88 -22.25 -5.32
N ILE A 375 -14.92 -23.32 -4.53
CA ILE A 375 -15.81 -23.47 -3.37
C ILE A 375 -14.97 -23.82 -2.15
N GLY A 376 -14.99 -22.93 -1.16
CA GLY A 376 -14.46 -23.20 0.18
C GLY A 376 -15.57 -23.69 1.12
N ALA A 377 -15.27 -24.65 1.98
CA ALA A 377 -16.18 -25.07 3.06
C ALA A 377 -15.44 -25.09 4.40
N PHE A 378 -16.03 -24.44 5.40
CA PHE A 378 -15.53 -24.45 6.78
C PHE A 378 -16.59 -25.09 7.70
N LYS A 379 -16.13 -25.86 8.69
CA LYS A 379 -16.96 -26.53 9.68
C LYS A 379 -17.13 -25.67 10.94
#